data_AF-A0A1Y4HZK9-F1
#
_entry.id   AF-A0A1Y4HZK9-F1
#
_cell.length_a   1.000
_cell.length_b   1.000
_cell.length_c   1.000
_cell.angle_alpha   90.00
_cell.angle_beta   90.00
_cell.angle_gamma   90.00
#
_symmetry.space_group_name_H-M   'P 1'
#
loop_
_entity.id
_entity.type
_entity.pdbx_description
1 polymer ?
#
loop_
_entity_poly.entity_id
_entity_poly.type
_entity_poly.pdbx_seq_one_letter_code
_entity_poly.pdbx_strand_id
1 'polypeptide(L)'
;MNAITKLTGTALLCLMAGCVGSTGAGESVDGLTVIDVESAMDNLQAELTLSDVADSVWYLPLETTDACLVGEDPSVRLIRGRVVVRANSGNDCLVFDGQTGRFLNSIGHVGEDPEGHSGNMPEYDERSGWLYFTRYPNSLQKFDVEGHYQGKLTLSGIELSNCSLVSADSLLVCYPFHIPLFEGENKLFLFNTRGQAVDSVIFPWAEPPVAGKDLVSIDIQDESMGRLYLKYADKSFWVWEADKMGVQDGQVTFHPAFSDTLYALSGNSLRPLVALHTGKYQFPAVKGRTVESGYSDRLVTKRIAVTPGKICFSCELDTYGARQLYEGIYDRRTGHTRLSPASQDGYKDDLTGFMPVPWFFPQGVQVSLIEAYKVVEWLDEHPEARDNPALAVLAQVKEEDNPVVVFVRYKSE
;
A
#
# COMPACT_ATOMS: atom_id res chain seq x y z
N MET A 1 39.79 20.60 23.94
CA MET A 1 40.08 21.68 22.96
C MET A 1 40.07 21.04 21.58
N ASN A 2 38.90 20.83 20.96
CA ASN A 2 38.12 21.76 20.12
C ASN A 2 38.80 22.15 18.81
N ALA A 3 38.30 21.58 17.71
CA ALA A 3 38.09 22.18 16.38
C ALA A 3 37.26 21.16 15.57
N ILE A 4 35.93 21.10 15.71
CA ILE A 4 34.90 21.90 15.01
C ILE A 4 35.24 22.15 13.54
N THR A 5 34.90 21.18 12.69
CA THR A 5 34.71 21.38 11.25
C THR A 5 33.23 21.72 11.03
N LYS A 6 32.96 22.96 10.62
CA LYS A 6 31.62 23.46 10.27
C LYS A 6 31.11 22.73 9.02
N LEU A 7 30.04 21.96 9.14
CA LEU A 7 29.16 21.66 8.01
C LEU A 7 28.17 22.82 7.87
N THR A 8 28.31 23.55 6.77
CA THR A 8 27.38 24.57 6.32
C THR A 8 26.04 23.93 5.99
N GLY A 9 24.99 24.36 6.70
CA GLY A 9 23.63 23.90 6.49
C GLY A 9 23.09 24.30 5.12
N THR A 10 22.51 23.33 4.42
CA THR A 10 21.67 23.54 3.25
C THR A 10 20.33 24.06 3.74
N ALA A 11 20.02 25.32 3.43
CA ALA A 11 18.74 25.94 3.76
C ALA A 11 17.61 25.26 2.98
N LEU A 12 16.63 24.75 3.71
CA LEU A 12 15.35 24.27 3.17
C LEU A 12 14.60 25.48 2.59
N LEU A 13 14.46 25.55 1.27
CA LEU A 13 13.64 26.57 0.62
C LEU A 13 12.16 26.26 0.89
N CYS A 14 11.54 27.00 1.81
CA CYS A 14 10.09 27.12 1.87
C CYS A 14 9.64 27.93 0.65
N LEU A 15 9.08 27.28 -0.36
CA LEU A 15 8.42 27.96 -1.48
C LEU A 15 7.09 28.56 -0.98
N MET A 16 7.10 29.86 -0.73
CA MET A 16 5.89 30.67 -0.55
C MET A 16 5.32 30.96 -1.94
N ALA A 17 4.30 30.21 -2.36
CA ALA A 17 3.55 30.52 -3.58
C ALA A 17 2.64 31.74 -3.31
N GLY A 18 3.03 32.89 -3.85
CA GLY A 18 2.23 34.11 -3.87
C GLY A 18 1.19 34.07 -5.00
N CYS A 19 0.00 34.57 -4.71
CA CYS A 19 -1.16 34.61 -5.58
C CYS A 19 -0.88 35.24 -6.96
N VAL A 20 -1.18 34.52 -8.04
CA VAL A 20 -1.66 35.09 -9.30
C VAL A 20 -2.77 34.17 -9.84
N GLY A 21 -3.97 34.71 -10.00
CA GLY A 21 -5.10 33.97 -10.53
C GLY A 21 -4.96 33.70 -12.03
N SER A 22 -5.05 32.43 -12.40
CA SER A 22 -5.56 31.99 -13.69
C SER A 22 -5.96 30.52 -13.61
N THR A 23 -7.14 30.24 -14.13
CA THR A 23 -7.79 28.93 -14.27
C THR A 23 -6.89 27.87 -14.92
N GLY A 24 -6.81 26.69 -14.29
CA GLY A 24 -6.81 25.40 -14.97
C GLY A 24 -5.52 24.95 -15.66
N ALA A 25 -4.48 24.64 -14.88
CA ALA A 25 -3.50 23.59 -15.17
C ALA A 25 -2.70 23.34 -13.88
N GLY A 26 -2.54 22.08 -13.45
CA GLY A 26 -1.59 21.77 -12.38
C GLY A 26 -0.18 22.15 -12.84
N GLU A 27 0.53 23.00 -12.08
CA GLU A 27 1.89 23.37 -12.41
C GLU A 27 2.82 22.17 -12.20
N SER A 28 3.38 21.63 -13.28
CA SER A 28 4.47 20.65 -13.21
C SER A 28 5.80 21.38 -13.11
N VAL A 29 6.31 21.58 -11.89
CA VAL A 29 7.66 22.09 -11.68
C VAL A 29 8.59 20.89 -11.49
N ASP A 30 9.56 20.72 -12.40
CA ASP A 30 10.63 19.71 -12.31
C ASP A 30 10.15 18.25 -12.13
N GLY A 31 9.03 17.88 -12.79
CA GLY A 31 8.48 16.52 -12.75
C GLY A 31 7.69 16.15 -11.49
N LEU A 32 7.38 17.13 -10.63
CA LEU A 32 6.40 17.02 -9.54
C LEU A 32 4.99 17.36 -10.06
N THR A 33 3.99 16.55 -9.73
CA THR A 33 2.57 16.89 -9.97
C THR A 33 1.95 17.43 -8.69
N VAL A 34 1.41 18.65 -8.71
CA VAL A 34 0.68 19.23 -7.58
C VAL A 34 -0.82 19.10 -7.82
N ILE A 35 -1.53 18.46 -6.90
CA ILE A 35 -2.98 18.21 -6.96
C ILE A 35 -3.66 19.16 -5.98
N ASP A 36 -4.56 20.02 -6.50
CA ASP A 36 -5.38 20.90 -5.66
C ASP A 36 -6.49 20.10 -4.97
N VAL A 37 -6.25 19.73 -3.70
CA VAL A 37 -7.19 19.02 -2.84
C VAL A 37 -8.05 20.00 -2.05
N GLU A 38 -7.54 21.20 -1.74
CA GLU A 38 -8.32 22.25 -1.06
C GLU A 38 -9.59 22.59 -1.84
N SER A 39 -9.46 22.90 -3.13
CA SER A 39 -10.63 23.22 -3.96
C SER A 39 -11.55 22.01 -4.13
N ALA A 40 -11.01 20.80 -4.20
CA ALA A 40 -11.82 19.58 -4.34
C ALA A 40 -12.62 19.28 -3.06
N MET A 41 -12.06 19.55 -1.88
CA MET A 41 -12.76 19.46 -0.59
C MET A 41 -13.90 20.46 -0.47
N ASP A 42 -13.73 21.66 -1.03
CA ASP A 42 -14.81 22.66 -1.07
C ASP A 42 -15.90 22.32 -2.10
N ASN A 43 -15.64 21.36 -3.01
CA ASN A 43 -16.52 20.99 -4.12
C ASN A 43 -16.66 19.46 -4.24
N LEU A 44 -17.04 18.80 -3.15
CA LEU A 44 -17.19 17.35 -3.09
C LEU A 44 -18.22 16.83 -4.10
N GLN A 45 -17.89 15.70 -4.72
CA GLN A 45 -18.85 14.88 -5.44
C GLN A 45 -19.58 13.94 -4.47
N ALA A 46 -20.77 13.50 -4.88
CA ALA A 46 -21.59 12.61 -4.08
C ALA A 46 -20.94 11.23 -3.90
N GLU A 47 -20.41 10.67 -4.99
CA GLU A 47 -19.82 9.33 -5.05
C GLU A 47 -18.85 9.24 -6.22
N LEU A 48 -17.83 8.38 -6.10
CA LEU A 48 -17.01 7.90 -7.20
C LEU A 48 -17.37 6.43 -7.48
N THR A 49 -17.56 6.07 -8.74
CA THR A 49 -17.93 4.69 -9.13
C THR A 49 -16.74 3.93 -9.71
N LEU A 50 -16.89 2.62 -9.90
CA LEU A 50 -15.82 1.79 -10.45
C LEU A 50 -15.40 2.25 -11.84
N SER A 51 -16.35 2.68 -12.69
CA SER A 51 -16.06 3.18 -14.04
C SER A 51 -15.25 4.49 -14.06
N ASP A 52 -15.15 5.22 -12.94
CA ASP A 52 -14.30 6.40 -12.84
C ASP A 52 -12.80 6.08 -12.86
N VAL A 53 -12.45 4.87 -12.40
CA VAL A 53 -11.07 4.38 -12.21
C VAL A 53 -10.73 3.18 -13.10
N ALA A 54 -11.71 2.31 -13.42
CA ALA A 54 -11.49 1.05 -14.12
C ALA A 54 -12.17 0.99 -15.49
N ASP A 55 -11.56 0.21 -16.39
CA ASP A 55 -12.11 -0.10 -17.72
C ASP A 55 -12.97 -1.36 -17.71
N SER A 56 -12.62 -2.32 -16.86
CA SER A 56 -13.33 -3.60 -16.79
C SER A 56 -13.12 -4.28 -15.44
N VAL A 57 -14.13 -5.03 -15.01
CA VAL A 57 -14.08 -5.97 -13.90
C VAL A 57 -14.55 -7.34 -14.37
N TRP A 58 -13.92 -8.40 -13.87
CA TRP A 58 -14.35 -9.78 -14.15
C TRP A 58 -14.01 -10.69 -12.96
N TYR A 59 -14.58 -11.89 -12.98
CA TYR A 59 -14.56 -12.80 -11.83
C TYR A 59 -14.00 -14.16 -12.21
N LEU A 60 -13.31 -14.80 -11.27
CA LEU A 60 -12.72 -16.13 -11.43
C LEU A 60 -12.93 -16.96 -10.16
N PRO A 61 -13.88 -17.90 -10.16
CA PRO A 61 -13.96 -18.90 -9.10
C PRO A 61 -12.67 -19.72 -9.05
N LEU A 62 -12.13 -19.92 -7.86
CA LEU A 62 -10.96 -20.78 -7.64
C LEU A 62 -11.40 -22.24 -7.47
N GLU A 63 -10.58 -23.17 -7.95
CA GLU A 63 -10.79 -24.60 -7.74
C GLU A 63 -10.82 -24.93 -6.24
N THR A 64 -11.86 -25.66 -5.81
CA THR A 64 -12.02 -26.13 -4.44
C THR A 64 -11.76 -27.63 -4.36
N THR A 65 -10.67 -28.02 -3.69
CA THR A 65 -10.37 -29.41 -3.31
C THR A 65 -9.65 -29.43 -1.98
N ASP A 66 -9.58 -30.60 -1.33
CA ASP A 66 -8.82 -30.79 -0.08
C ASP A 66 -7.33 -30.37 -0.20
N ALA A 67 -6.78 -30.34 -1.42
CA ALA A 67 -5.38 -29.97 -1.67
C ALA A 67 -5.15 -28.45 -1.72
N CYS A 68 -6.20 -27.63 -1.88
CA CYS A 68 -6.09 -26.21 -2.16
C CYS A 68 -7.12 -25.35 -1.42
N LEU A 69 -7.59 -25.79 -0.25
CA LEU A 69 -8.50 -25.00 0.58
C LEU A 69 -7.83 -23.69 1.03
N VAL A 70 -8.50 -22.57 0.75
CA VAL A 70 -8.10 -21.25 1.19
C VAL A 70 -8.65 -21.01 2.60
N GLY A 71 -7.76 -20.80 3.56
CA GLY A 71 -8.13 -20.55 4.96
C GLY A 71 -8.60 -19.11 5.23
N GLU A 72 -8.82 -18.81 6.50
CA GLU A 72 -9.25 -17.48 6.97
C GLU A 72 -8.23 -16.37 6.69
N ASP A 73 -8.74 -15.14 6.53
CA ASP A 73 -7.97 -13.92 6.20
C ASP A 73 -6.99 -14.08 5.02
N PRO A 74 -7.43 -14.58 3.86
CA PRO A 74 -6.54 -14.75 2.73
C PRO A 74 -6.14 -13.39 2.14
N SER A 75 -4.96 -13.36 1.52
CA SER A 75 -4.54 -12.24 0.67
C SER A 75 -4.12 -12.79 -0.68
N VAL A 76 -4.25 -11.97 -1.72
CA VAL A 76 -4.07 -12.41 -3.10
C VAL A 76 -3.17 -11.45 -3.87
N ARG A 77 -2.35 -12.00 -4.77
CA ARG A 77 -1.59 -11.24 -5.76
C ARG A 77 -1.68 -11.90 -7.12
N LEU A 78 -1.63 -11.08 -8.17
CA LEU A 78 -1.50 -11.54 -9.55
C LEU A 78 -0.02 -11.46 -9.95
N ILE A 79 0.60 -12.60 -10.24
CA ILE A 79 2.02 -12.70 -10.56
C ILE A 79 2.18 -13.47 -11.88
N ARG A 80 2.60 -12.79 -12.94
CA ARG A 80 2.80 -13.38 -14.29
C ARG A 80 1.61 -14.21 -14.79
N GLY A 81 0.39 -13.73 -14.55
CA GLY A 81 -0.84 -14.43 -14.95
C GLY A 81 -1.25 -15.60 -14.03
N ARG A 82 -0.59 -15.76 -12.89
CA ARG A 82 -0.97 -16.71 -11.82
C ARG A 82 -1.60 -15.96 -10.66
N VAL A 83 -2.66 -16.50 -10.09
CA VAL A 83 -3.24 -16.02 -8.85
C VAL A 83 -2.52 -16.72 -7.70
N VAL A 84 -1.82 -15.96 -6.87
CA VAL A 84 -1.11 -16.46 -5.69
C VAL A 84 -1.89 -16.02 -4.46
N VAL A 85 -2.46 -16.98 -3.75
CA VAL A 85 -3.27 -16.77 -2.55
C VAL A 85 -2.46 -17.22 -1.33
N ARG A 86 -2.33 -16.34 -0.35
CA ARG A 86 -1.80 -16.70 0.96
C ARG A 86 -2.79 -17.59 1.70
N ALA A 87 -2.37 -18.79 2.07
CA ALA A 87 -3.14 -19.69 2.93
C ALA A 87 -2.58 -19.68 4.36
N ASN A 88 -3.45 -19.88 5.35
CA ASN A 88 -3.07 -19.91 6.77
C ASN A 88 -2.77 -21.33 7.28
N SER A 89 -2.68 -22.35 6.41
CA SER A 89 -2.43 -23.75 6.83
C SER A 89 -1.43 -24.48 5.91
N GLY A 90 -0.40 -25.10 6.52
CA GLY A 90 0.53 -26.06 5.90
C GLY A 90 1.53 -25.49 4.90
N ASN A 91 1.02 -24.90 3.81
CA ASN A 91 1.80 -24.18 2.80
C ASN A 91 1.36 -22.71 2.81
N ASP A 92 2.29 -21.79 2.66
CA ASP A 92 1.96 -20.36 2.81
C ASP A 92 1.29 -19.75 1.60
N CYS A 93 1.58 -20.25 0.40
CA CYS A 93 1.00 -19.74 -0.85
C CYS A 93 0.44 -20.87 -1.70
N LEU A 94 -0.83 -20.76 -2.07
CA LEU A 94 -1.50 -21.57 -3.08
C LEU A 94 -1.49 -20.82 -4.41
N VAL A 95 -1.15 -21.52 -5.49
CA VAL A 95 -1.02 -20.94 -6.83
C VAL A 95 -2.11 -21.52 -7.73
N PHE A 96 -2.86 -20.63 -8.35
CA PHE A 96 -3.90 -20.96 -9.31
C PHE A 96 -3.60 -20.34 -10.66
N ASP A 97 -4.05 -21.00 -11.72
CA ASP A 97 -4.01 -20.45 -13.07
C ASP A 97 -4.97 -19.24 -13.16
N GLY A 98 -4.46 -18.08 -13.57
CA GLY A 98 -5.22 -16.83 -13.56
C GLY A 98 -6.27 -16.69 -14.66
N GLN A 99 -6.45 -17.71 -15.52
CA GLN A 99 -7.50 -17.74 -16.53
C GLN A 99 -8.59 -18.76 -16.20
N THR A 100 -8.21 -19.90 -15.63
CA THR A 100 -9.09 -21.05 -15.41
C THR A 100 -9.45 -21.27 -13.95
N GLY A 101 -8.73 -20.64 -13.02
CA GLY A 101 -8.93 -20.81 -11.57
C GLY A 101 -8.44 -22.16 -11.04
N ARG A 102 -7.82 -22.99 -11.89
CA ARG A 102 -7.33 -24.32 -11.51
C ARG A 102 -6.13 -24.23 -10.59
N PHE A 103 -6.09 -25.09 -9.58
CA PHE A 103 -4.95 -25.22 -8.70
C PHE A 103 -3.75 -25.79 -9.45
N LEU A 104 -2.58 -25.17 -9.27
CA LEU A 104 -1.34 -25.56 -9.93
C LEU A 104 -0.39 -26.23 -8.95
N ASN A 105 -0.05 -25.52 -7.86
CA ASN A 105 0.94 -25.94 -6.87
C ASN A 105 0.85 -25.05 -5.62
N SER A 106 1.63 -25.40 -4.60
CA SER A 106 1.93 -24.53 -3.47
C SER A 106 3.38 -24.04 -3.50
N ILE A 107 3.66 -22.95 -2.78
CA ILE A 107 5.00 -22.34 -2.66
C ILE A 107 5.29 -22.08 -1.19
N GLY A 108 6.44 -22.59 -0.73
CA GLY A 108 6.97 -22.30 0.60
C GLY A 108 6.16 -22.89 1.75
N HIS A 109 6.76 -22.81 2.93
CA HIS A 109 6.16 -23.19 4.19
C HIS A 109 6.89 -22.50 5.36
N VAL A 110 6.15 -22.16 6.41
CA VAL A 110 6.72 -21.68 7.67
C VAL A 110 7.43 -22.85 8.35
N GLY A 111 8.69 -22.65 8.70
CA GLY A 111 9.48 -23.71 9.30
C GLY A 111 10.93 -23.33 9.60
N GLU A 112 11.56 -24.17 10.42
CA GLU A 112 12.96 -24.00 10.80
C GLU A 112 13.95 -24.79 9.93
N ASP A 113 13.47 -25.64 9.04
CA ASP A 113 14.29 -26.38 8.09
C ASP A 113 14.99 -25.41 7.08
N PRO A 114 15.92 -25.90 6.25
CA PRO A 114 16.72 -25.05 5.36
C PRO A 114 15.90 -24.22 4.37
N GLU A 115 14.72 -24.69 3.95
CA GLU A 115 13.85 -24.02 2.97
C GLU A 115 12.75 -23.20 3.64
N GLY A 116 12.41 -23.54 4.89
CA GLY A 116 11.40 -22.84 5.67
C GLY A 116 11.68 -21.35 5.87
N HIS A 117 10.61 -20.57 5.98
CA HIS A 117 10.65 -19.11 6.19
C HIS A 117 9.86 -18.69 7.44
N SER A 118 9.98 -17.40 7.81
CA SER A 118 9.33 -16.82 8.99
C SER A 118 8.11 -15.99 8.65
N GLY A 119 8.10 -15.29 7.51
CA GLY A 119 6.98 -14.50 7.02
C GLY A 119 6.22 -15.23 5.91
N ASN A 120 4.90 -15.10 5.87
CA ASN A 120 4.01 -15.89 4.99
C ASN A 120 3.67 -15.24 3.63
N MET A 121 4.05 -13.98 3.41
CA MET A 121 3.87 -13.29 2.12
C MET A 121 5.22 -12.99 1.48
N PRO A 122 5.48 -13.48 0.25
CA PRO A 122 6.70 -13.14 -0.46
C PRO A 122 6.64 -11.76 -1.11
N GLU A 123 7.79 -11.14 -1.27
CA GLU A 123 7.99 -10.05 -2.23
C GLU A 123 8.41 -10.63 -3.58
N TYR A 124 7.78 -10.18 -4.67
CA TYR A 124 8.06 -10.66 -6.02
C TYR A 124 8.97 -9.69 -6.76
N ASP A 125 10.08 -10.19 -7.29
CA ASP A 125 10.97 -9.41 -8.16
C ASP A 125 10.67 -9.71 -9.64
N GLU A 126 10.04 -8.75 -10.33
CA GLU A 126 9.62 -8.92 -11.72
C GLU A 126 10.78 -9.27 -12.65
N ARG A 127 11.98 -8.75 -12.38
CA ARG A 127 13.14 -8.91 -13.26
C ARG A 127 13.78 -10.29 -13.16
N SER A 128 13.93 -10.81 -11.94
CA SER A 128 14.50 -12.15 -11.75
C SER A 128 13.44 -13.26 -11.83
N GLY A 129 12.18 -12.94 -11.56
CA GLY A 129 11.10 -13.91 -11.42
C GLY A 129 11.06 -14.61 -10.07
N TRP A 130 11.84 -14.13 -9.08
CA TRP A 130 11.93 -14.74 -7.76
C TRP A 130 10.91 -14.19 -6.77
N LEU A 131 10.41 -15.10 -5.94
CA LEU A 131 9.64 -14.81 -4.73
C LEU A 131 10.60 -14.86 -3.54
N TYR A 132 10.66 -13.77 -2.79
CA TYR A 132 11.50 -13.61 -1.60
C TYR A 132 10.65 -13.70 -0.34
N PHE A 133 10.77 -14.80 0.39
CA PHE A 133 10.15 -14.96 1.70
C PHE A 133 11.13 -14.59 2.80
N THR A 134 10.70 -13.75 3.74
CA THR A 134 11.54 -13.36 4.88
C THR A 134 11.81 -14.54 5.81
N ARG A 135 13.09 -14.80 6.10
CA ARG A 135 13.59 -15.71 7.15
C ARG A 135 14.46 -14.93 8.12
N TYR A 136 13.98 -14.82 9.35
CA TYR A 136 14.69 -14.08 10.41
C TYR A 136 16.05 -14.71 10.76
N PRO A 137 17.01 -13.90 11.21
CA PRO A 137 16.91 -12.45 11.44
C PRO A 137 17.08 -11.60 10.17
N ASN A 138 17.82 -12.05 9.15
CA ASN A 138 18.29 -11.17 8.08
C ASN A 138 18.41 -11.83 6.69
N SER A 139 17.60 -12.84 6.41
CA SER A 139 17.68 -13.58 5.16
C SER A 139 16.36 -13.70 4.42
N LEU A 140 16.45 -14.01 3.13
CA LEU A 140 15.34 -14.26 2.24
C LEU A 140 15.48 -15.66 1.65
N GLN A 141 14.41 -16.46 1.73
CA GLN A 141 14.29 -17.72 0.99
C GLN A 141 13.74 -17.43 -0.40
N LYS A 142 14.40 -17.94 -1.43
CA LYS A 142 14.03 -17.69 -2.82
C LYS A 142 13.29 -18.88 -3.39
N PHE A 143 12.15 -18.61 -4.03
CA PHE A 143 11.42 -19.60 -4.81
C PHE A 143 11.11 -19.03 -6.20
N ASP A 144 10.92 -19.90 -7.17
CA ASP A 144 10.23 -19.53 -8.40
C ASP A 144 8.71 -19.66 -8.24
N VAL A 145 7.94 -19.22 -9.24
CA VAL A 145 6.47 -19.27 -9.21
C VAL A 145 5.92 -20.69 -9.40
N GLU A 146 6.76 -21.65 -9.77
CA GLU A 146 6.48 -23.08 -9.82
C GLU A 146 6.72 -23.78 -8.47
N GLY A 147 7.23 -23.06 -7.47
CA GLY A 147 7.46 -23.55 -6.11
C GLY A 147 8.80 -24.23 -5.90
N HIS A 148 9.74 -24.18 -6.85
CA HIS A 148 11.07 -24.74 -6.64
C HIS A 148 11.95 -23.79 -5.83
N TYR A 149 12.64 -24.34 -4.83
CA TYR A 149 13.59 -23.60 -4.02
C TYR A 149 14.86 -23.21 -4.81
N GLN A 150 15.21 -21.92 -4.77
CA GLN A 150 16.33 -21.32 -5.50
C GLN A 150 17.46 -20.84 -4.56
N GLY A 151 17.42 -21.24 -3.30
CA GLY A 151 18.44 -20.94 -2.30
C GLY A 151 18.14 -19.72 -1.43
N LYS A 152 19.10 -19.41 -0.56
CA LYS A 152 19.03 -18.35 0.43
C LYS A 152 19.80 -17.11 -0.01
N LEU A 153 19.27 -15.93 0.33
CA LEU A 153 19.96 -14.64 0.21
C LEU A 153 20.08 -14.02 1.60
N THR A 154 21.29 -13.65 2.03
CA THR A 154 21.52 -12.98 3.32
C THR A 154 21.74 -11.49 3.08
N LEU A 155 21.02 -10.64 3.80
CA LEU A 155 21.17 -9.19 3.77
C LEU A 155 22.09 -8.75 4.90
N SER A 156 23.16 -8.02 4.57
CA SER A 156 24.18 -7.62 5.55
C SER A 156 23.79 -6.32 6.27
N GLY A 157 23.90 -6.28 7.60
CA GLY A 157 23.73 -5.04 8.37
C GLY A 157 22.28 -4.58 8.58
N ILE A 158 21.30 -5.49 8.45
CA ILE A 158 19.89 -5.23 8.74
C ILE A 158 19.27 -6.42 9.46
N GLU A 159 18.27 -6.16 10.31
CA GLU A 159 17.36 -7.16 10.84
C GLU A 159 16.00 -6.98 10.16
N LEU A 160 15.49 -8.06 9.55
CA LEU A 160 14.24 -8.07 8.80
C LEU A 160 13.00 -8.22 9.68
N SER A 161 13.16 -8.43 10.99
CA SER A 161 12.06 -8.37 11.94
C SER A 161 11.42 -6.98 11.85
N ASN A 162 10.21 -6.94 11.29
CA ASN A 162 9.47 -5.72 11.00
C ASN A 162 10.03 -4.85 9.86
N CYS A 163 10.56 -5.42 8.78
CA CYS A 163 10.88 -4.66 7.58
C CYS A 163 9.79 -4.77 6.50
N SER A 164 9.46 -3.65 5.85
CA SER A 164 8.88 -3.67 4.51
C SER A 164 10.01 -3.92 3.50
N LEU A 165 9.77 -4.80 2.53
CA LEU A 165 10.71 -5.14 1.47
C LEU A 165 10.01 -4.91 0.13
N VAL A 166 10.68 -4.22 -0.79
CA VAL A 166 10.29 -4.17 -2.20
C VAL A 166 11.46 -4.50 -3.12
N SER A 167 11.17 -5.01 -4.31
CA SER A 167 12.18 -5.21 -5.35
C SER A 167 11.86 -4.43 -6.62
N ALA A 168 12.84 -3.69 -7.13
CA ALA A 168 12.74 -3.00 -8.40
C ALA A 168 14.11 -2.85 -9.07
N ASP A 169 14.21 -3.03 -10.38
CA ASP A 169 15.43 -2.77 -11.16
C ASP A 169 16.72 -3.45 -10.64
N SER A 170 16.62 -4.68 -10.11
CA SER A 170 17.75 -5.38 -9.46
C SER A 170 18.26 -4.75 -8.16
N LEU A 171 17.38 -3.98 -7.51
CA LEU A 171 17.59 -3.42 -6.19
C LEU A 171 16.52 -3.96 -5.23
N LEU A 172 16.98 -4.48 -4.10
CA LEU A 172 16.12 -4.77 -2.96
C LEU A 172 16.17 -3.56 -2.04
N VAL A 173 15.01 -3.00 -1.72
CA VAL A 173 14.89 -1.88 -0.79
C VAL A 173 14.17 -2.35 0.45
N CYS A 174 14.84 -2.23 1.59
CA CYS A 174 14.26 -2.54 2.89
C CYS A 174 14.00 -1.25 3.65
N TYR A 175 12.80 -1.16 4.22
CA TYR A 175 12.47 -0.13 5.18
C TYR A 175 12.09 -0.79 6.51
N PRO A 176 12.93 -0.70 7.55
CA PRO A 176 12.54 -1.13 8.88
C PRO A 176 11.37 -0.27 9.37
N PHE A 177 10.31 -0.94 9.78
CA PHE A 177 9.16 -0.35 10.42
C PHE A 177 9.58 0.14 11.80
N HIS A 178 10.04 1.38 11.87
CA HIS A 178 10.39 1.99 13.14
C HIS A 178 9.13 2.40 13.88
N ILE A 179 8.58 1.48 14.67
CA ILE A 179 7.83 1.87 15.86
C ILE A 179 8.86 2.52 16.79
N PRO A 180 8.66 3.78 17.26
CA PRO A 180 9.63 4.49 18.12
C PRO A 180 9.92 3.85 19.49
N LEU A 181 9.42 2.62 19.72
CA LEU A 181 9.80 1.70 20.78
C LEU A 181 11.17 1.03 20.53
N PHE A 182 11.62 0.96 19.27
CA PHE A 182 12.84 0.27 18.87
C PHE A 182 13.92 1.24 18.40
N GLU A 183 15.18 0.99 18.75
CA GLU A 183 16.31 1.77 18.25
C GLU A 183 16.49 1.55 16.74
N GLY A 184 16.93 2.59 16.01
CA GLY A 184 17.37 2.44 14.62
C GLY A 184 17.39 3.74 13.82
N GLU A 185 17.84 3.63 12.57
CA GLU A 185 17.99 4.77 11.66
C GLU A 185 16.80 4.81 10.71
N ASN A 186 16.08 5.94 10.67
CA ASN A 186 14.99 6.17 9.72
C ASN A 186 15.55 6.40 8.31
N LYS A 187 15.89 5.31 7.64
CA LYS A 187 16.44 5.32 6.29
C LYS A 187 15.99 4.10 5.49
N LEU A 188 15.96 4.26 4.17
CA LEU A 188 15.82 3.13 3.25
C LEU A 188 17.18 2.45 3.10
N PHE A 189 17.24 1.13 3.27
CA PHE A 189 18.44 0.34 3.01
C PHE A 189 18.38 -0.23 1.61
N LEU A 190 19.44 -0.01 0.83
CA LEU A 190 19.50 -0.40 -0.57
C LEU A 190 20.49 -1.57 -0.70
N PHE A 191 20.03 -2.69 -1.23
CA PHE A 191 20.83 -3.89 -1.45
C PHE A 191 20.84 -4.27 -2.93
N ASN A 192 21.98 -4.76 -3.42
CA ASN A 192 22.00 -5.44 -4.70
C ASN A 192 21.41 -6.86 -4.60
N THR A 193 21.21 -7.52 -5.73
CA THR A 193 20.69 -8.89 -5.82
C THR A 193 21.58 -9.98 -5.19
N ARG A 194 22.79 -9.63 -4.73
CA ARG A 194 23.67 -10.50 -3.94
C ARG A 194 23.55 -10.27 -2.43
N GLY A 195 22.65 -9.39 -1.99
CA GLY A 195 22.39 -9.10 -0.58
C GLY A 195 23.44 -8.19 0.06
N GLN A 196 24.28 -7.55 -0.75
CA GLN A 196 25.27 -6.58 -0.29
C GLN A 196 24.62 -5.21 -0.21
N ALA A 197 24.76 -4.52 0.93
CA ALA A 197 24.36 -3.13 1.04
C ALA A 197 25.15 -2.29 0.04
N VAL A 198 24.45 -1.52 -0.79
CA VAL A 198 25.05 -0.65 -1.81
C VAL A 198 24.94 0.83 -1.44
N ASP A 199 23.87 1.24 -0.75
CA ASP A 199 23.69 2.60 -0.25
C ASP A 199 22.57 2.64 0.82
N SER A 200 22.25 3.83 1.32
CA SER A 200 21.05 4.08 2.12
C SER A 200 20.52 5.50 1.89
N VAL A 201 19.21 5.68 1.95
CA VAL A 201 18.57 7.01 1.82
C VAL A 201 18.01 7.46 3.15
N ILE A 202 18.62 8.49 3.72
CA ILE A 202 18.15 9.15 4.95
C ILE A 202 17.13 10.23 4.55
N PHE A 203 16.05 10.34 5.31
CA PHE A 203 15.06 11.39 5.13
C PHE A 203 14.77 12.12 6.45
N PRO A 204 14.62 13.45 6.42
CA PRO A 204 14.66 14.29 7.63
C PRO A 204 13.34 14.33 8.41
N TRP A 205 12.26 13.73 7.90
CA TRP A 205 10.91 13.86 8.46
C TRP A 205 10.57 12.84 9.55
N ALA A 206 11.42 11.84 9.73
CA ALA A 206 11.20 10.82 10.73
C ALA A 206 11.87 11.25 12.03
N GLU A 207 11.07 11.51 13.07
CA GLU A 207 11.62 11.78 14.39
C GLU A 207 12.52 10.61 14.81
N PRO A 208 13.72 10.88 15.35
CA PRO A 208 14.60 9.82 15.81
C PRO A 208 13.88 9.00 16.89
N PRO A 209 14.08 7.67 16.91
CA PRO A 209 13.48 6.81 17.91
C PRO A 209 13.83 7.30 19.31
N VAL A 210 12.85 7.21 20.22
CA VAL A 210 13.01 7.62 21.62
C VAL A 210 13.57 6.44 22.40
N ALA A 211 14.72 5.95 21.94
CA ALA A 211 15.48 4.91 22.60
C ALA A 211 15.88 5.39 24.01
N GLY A 212 15.44 4.68 25.06
CA GLY A 212 15.95 4.86 26.42
C GLY A 212 15.39 6.02 27.26
N LYS A 213 14.17 6.51 26.99
CA LYS A 213 13.43 7.37 27.95
C LYS A 213 12.22 6.64 28.54
N ASP A 214 11.88 6.98 29.79
CA ASP A 214 10.79 6.41 30.59
C ASP A 214 9.45 6.43 29.83
N LEU A 215 9.19 5.38 29.04
CA LEU A 215 7.87 5.11 28.49
C LEU A 215 6.92 4.93 29.66
N VAL A 216 5.94 5.84 29.76
CA VAL A 216 4.99 5.89 30.87
C VAL A 216 3.82 4.95 30.58
N SER A 217 3.31 4.95 29.35
CA SER A 217 2.21 4.09 28.94
C SER A 217 2.15 3.91 27.42
N ILE A 218 1.59 2.78 27.01
CA ILE A 218 1.12 2.51 25.65
C ILE A 218 -0.40 2.36 25.76
N ASP A 219 -1.15 3.18 25.01
CA ASP A 219 -2.60 3.03 24.88
C ASP A 219 -2.92 2.50 23.47
N ILE A 220 -3.61 1.36 23.42
CA ILE A 220 -4.04 0.70 22.19
C ILE A 220 -5.50 1.09 21.99
N GLN A 221 -5.76 1.87 20.95
CA GLN A 221 -7.09 2.45 20.76
C GLN A 221 -7.88 1.81 19.61
N ASP A 222 -7.22 1.05 18.74
CA ASP A 222 -7.88 0.19 17.76
C ASP A 222 -6.97 -1.02 17.51
N GLU A 223 -7.41 -2.18 17.97
CA GLU A 223 -6.68 -3.44 17.83
C GLU A 223 -6.63 -3.91 16.37
N SER A 224 -7.63 -3.54 15.55
CA SER A 224 -7.73 -3.97 14.14
C SER A 224 -6.80 -3.20 13.21
N MET A 225 -6.50 -1.93 13.56
CA MET A 225 -5.67 -1.03 12.75
C MET A 225 -4.29 -0.73 13.36
N GLY A 226 -4.02 -1.16 14.59
CA GLY A 226 -2.70 -1.07 15.22
C GLY A 226 -2.30 0.33 15.71
N ARG A 227 -3.22 1.11 16.30
CA ARG A 227 -2.87 2.45 16.84
C ARG A 227 -2.36 2.38 18.22
N LEU A 228 -1.16 2.90 18.33
CA LEU A 228 -0.49 3.08 19.58
C LEU A 228 -0.41 4.57 19.84
N TYR A 229 -0.94 4.97 21.00
CA TYR A 229 -0.57 6.23 21.59
C TYR A 229 0.56 5.98 22.58
N LEU A 230 1.73 6.54 22.27
CA LEU A 230 2.91 6.38 23.11
C LEU A 230 3.07 7.63 23.97
N LYS A 231 3.09 7.43 25.29
CA LYS A 231 3.33 8.50 26.26
C LYS A 231 4.65 8.28 26.97
N TYR A 232 5.53 9.28 26.86
CA TYR A 232 6.79 9.39 27.59
C TYR A 232 6.67 10.49 28.65
N ALA A 233 7.67 10.58 29.53
CA ALA A 233 7.69 11.59 30.60
C ALA A 233 7.66 13.04 30.08
N ASP A 234 8.27 13.33 28.93
CA ASP A 234 8.43 14.68 28.38
C ASP A 234 7.61 14.95 27.10
N LYS A 235 7.04 13.91 26.48
CA LYS A 235 6.27 14.02 25.24
C LYS A 235 5.34 12.84 25.01
N SER A 236 4.48 12.95 24.03
CA SER A 236 3.64 11.87 23.55
C SER A 236 3.45 11.98 22.04
N PHE A 237 3.13 10.87 21.38
CA PHE A 237 2.83 10.88 19.95
C PHE A 237 2.05 9.64 19.51
N TRP A 238 1.36 9.78 18.38
CA TRP A 238 0.65 8.69 17.73
C TRP A 238 1.56 7.88 16.79
N VAL A 239 1.34 6.56 16.80
CA VAL A 239 1.88 5.59 15.84
C VAL A 239 0.68 4.83 15.27
N TRP A 240 0.35 5.08 14.00
CA TRP A 240 -0.76 4.42 13.30
C TRP A 240 -0.59 4.53 11.78
N GLU A 241 -0.03 5.62 11.26
CA GLU A 241 0.37 5.67 9.85
C GLU A 241 1.78 5.12 9.68
N ALA A 242 1.82 3.97 9.02
CA ALA A 242 3.01 3.39 8.41
C ALA A 242 3.55 4.29 7.29
N ASP A 243 4.86 4.48 7.20
CA ASP A 243 5.44 4.86 5.91
C ASP A 243 5.20 3.72 4.92
N LYS A 244 4.83 4.07 3.69
CA LYS A 244 4.40 3.10 2.68
C LYS A 244 5.44 3.05 1.57
N MET A 245 5.93 1.86 1.30
CA MET A 245 6.82 1.58 0.19
C MET A 245 6.09 0.71 -0.83
N GLY A 246 6.36 0.96 -2.10
CA GLY A 246 5.80 0.19 -3.20
C GLY A 246 6.67 0.29 -4.44
N VAL A 247 6.22 -0.35 -5.51
CA VAL A 247 6.81 -0.24 -6.84
C VAL A 247 5.73 0.28 -7.77
N GLN A 248 6.03 1.31 -8.55
CA GLN A 248 5.16 1.88 -9.58
C GLN A 248 5.99 2.07 -10.85
N ASP A 249 5.55 1.47 -11.96
CA ASP A 249 6.26 1.50 -13.25
C ASP A 249 7.75 1.10 -13.14
N GLY A 250 8.04 0.07 -12.35
CA GLY A 250 9.41 -0.41 -12.12
C GLY A 250 10.27 0.47 -11.22
N GLN A 251 9.72 1.55 -10.65
CA GLN A 251 10.42 2.45 -9.73
C GLN A 251 9.91 2.28 -8.30
N VAL A 252 10.83 2.23 -7.32
CA VAL A 252 10.45 2.25 -5.90
C VAL A 252 9.84 3.60 -5.55
N THR A 253 8.67 3.57 -4.94
CA THR A 253 8.00 4.74 -4.37
C THR A 253 7.98 4.66 -2.85
N PHE A 254 8.05 5.83 -2.22
CA PHE A 254 8.02 5.97 -0.77
C PHE A 254 7.08 7.12 -0.40
N HIS A 255 6.08 6.82 0.42
CA HIS A 255 5.13 7.78 0.97
C HIS A 255 5.31 7.83 2.49
N PRO A 256 6.00 8.86 3.03
CA PRO A 256 6.16 8.99 4.46
C PRO A 256 4.82 9.23 5.14
N ALA A 257 4.67 8.68 6.35
CA ALA A 257 3.52 8.89 7.21
C ALA A 257 3.31 10.39 7.46
N PHE A 258 2.04 10.83 7.44
CA PHE A 258 1.64 12.23 7.60
C PHE A 258 2.19 13.21 6.55
N SER A 259 2.88 12.73 5.52
CA SER A 259 3.28 13.56 4.38
C SER A 259 2.15 13.65 3.36
N ASP A 260 2.00 14.84 2.78
CA ASP A 260 1.15 15.09 1.61
C ASP A 260 1.82 14.73 0.28
N THR A 261 3.05 14.22 0.32
CA THR A 261 3.90 14.04 -0.86
C THR A 261 4.34 12.59 -1.03
N LEU A 262 4.14 12.04 -2.24
CA LEU A 262 4.71 10.78 -2.69
C LEU A 262 6.08 11.04 -3.32
N TYR A 263 7.06 10.22 -2.97
CA TYR A 263 8.42 10.30 -3.50
C TYR A 263 8.75 9.07 -4.33
N ALA A 264 9.61 9.27 -5.33
CA ALA A 264 10.24 8.22 -6.09
C ALA A 264 11.72 8.09 -5.70
N LEU A 265 12.22 6.87 -5.55
CA LEU A 265 13.63 6.61 -5.34
C LEU A 265 14.40 6.89 -6.65
N SER A 266 15.39 7.76 -6.59
CA SER A 266 16.24 8.13 -7.71
C SER A 266 17.70 8.07 -7.27
N GLY A 267 18.37 6.96 -7.60
CA GLY A 267 19.70 6.65 -7.08
C GLY A 267 19.66 6.54 -5.55
N ASN A 268 20.36 7.43 -4.87
CA ASN A 268 20.41 7.52 -3.41
C ASN A 268 19.67 8.74 -2.84
N SER A 269 18.66 9.21 -3.56
CA SER A 269 17.82 10.33 -3.13
C SER A 269 16.33 10.05 -3.36
N LEU A 270 15.47 10.77 -2.64
CA LEU A 270 14.03 10.78 -2.86
C LEU A 270 13.65 12.02 -3.67
N ARG A 271 13.08 11.81 -4.85
CA ARG A 271 12.55 12.88 -5.71
C ARG A 271 11.04 12.99 -5.51
N PRO A 272 10.47 14.18 -5.20
CA PRO A 272 9.04 14.37 -5.14
C PRO A 272 8.37 14.00 -6.47
N LEU A 273 7.28 13.23 -6.43
CA LEU A 273 6.53 12.78 -7.60
C LEU A 273 5.13 13.40 -7.65
N VAL A 274 4.40 13.35 -6.53
CA VAL A 274 3.06 13.91 -6.37
C VAL A 274 2.96 14.63 -5.04
N ALA A 275 2.41 15.84 -5.00
CA ALA A 275 2.08 16.56 -3.78
C ALA A 275 0.59 16.91 -3.75
N LEU A 276 -0.09 16.57 -2.66
CA LEU A 276 -1.49 16.92 -2.42
C LEU A 276 -1.56 18.29 -1.72
N HIS A 277 -1.92 19.33 -2.46
CA HIS A 277 -2.10 20.66 -1.90
C HIS A 277 -3.44 20.75 -1.16
N THR A 278 -3.39 20.60 0.16
CA THR A 278 -4.59 20.62 1.03
C THR A 278 -4.94 22.01 1.56
N GLY A 279 -4.14 23.04 1.27
CA GLY A 279 -4.40 24.44 1.66
C GLY A 279 -4.79 24.61 3.13
N LYS A 280 -5.94 25.23 3.40
CA LYS A 280 -6.46 25.45 4.77
C LYS A 280 -6.63 24.16 5.60
N TYR A 281 -6.77 23.00 4.96
CA TYR A 281 -6.88 21.68 5.61
C TYR A 281 -5.52 21.04 5.95
N GLN A 282 -4.39 21.71 5.69
CA GLN A 282 -3.06 21.13 5.87
C GLN A 282 -2.80 20.64 7.30
N PHE A 283 -2.46 19.36 7.42
CA PHE A 283 -2.03 18.78 8.68
C PHE A 283 -0.58 19.15 8.99
N PRO A 284 -0.27 19.72 10.17
CA PRO A 284 1.09 20.12 10.51
C PRO A 284 1.92 18.92 10.99
N ALA A 285 2.40 18.07 10.08
CA ALA A 285 2.99 16.75 10.37
C ALA A 285 3.90 16.67 11.62
N VAL A 286 4.81 17.62 11.83
CA VAL A 286 5.71 17.62 13.00
C VAL A 286 4.96 17.85 14.32
N LYS A 287 4.19 18.94 14.44
CA LYS A 287 3.46 19.28 15.68
C LYS A 287 2.19 18.47 15.86
N GLY A 288 1.57 18.09 14.75
CA GLY A 288 0.31 17.37 14.69
C GLY A 288 0.42 15.97 15.28
N ARG A 289 1.60 15.35 15.17
CA ARG A 289 1.86 14.03 15.74
C ARG A 289 2.00 14.03 17.26
N THR A 290 2.31 15.18 17.86
CA THR A 290 2.59 15.31 19.30
C THR A 290 1.47 15.98 20.10
N VAL A 291 0.37 16.38 19.45
CA VAL A 291 -0.75 17.08 20.09
C VAL A 291 -2.08 16.42 19.68
N GLU A 292 -2.92 16.10 20.67
CA GLU A 292 -4.12 15.26 20.51
C GLU A 292 -5.38 15.99 20.02
N SER A 293 -5.36 17.33 19.93
CA SER A 293 -6.57 18.11 19.62
C SER A 293 -6.25 19.37 18.81
N GLY A 294 -7.30 20.00 18.27
CA GLY A 294 -7.18 21.19 17.43
C GLY A 294 -6.88 20.91 15.96
N TYR A 295 -7.03 19.66 15.53
CA TYR A 295 -6.81 19.23 14.14
C TYR A 295 -8.03 18.56 13.50
N SER A 296 -9.23 18.81 14.02
CA SER A 296 -10.47 18.23 13.49
C SER A 296 -10.85 18.73 12.10
N ASP A 297 -10.25 19.84 11.67
CA ASP A 297 -10.39 20.44 10.34
C ASP A 297 -9.21 20.08 9.41
N ARG A 298 -8.37 19.10 9.78
CA ARG A 298 -7.13 18.76 9.04
C ARG A 298 -7.21 17.43 8.34
N LEU A 299 -6.61 17.37 7.16
CA LEU A 299 -6.50 16.18 6.33
C LEU A 299 -5.14 15.50 6.50
N VAL A 300 -5.17 14.21 6.77
CA VAL A 300 -4.01 13.32 6.68
C VAL A 300 -4.12 12.49 5.41
N THR A 301 -3.11 12.61 4.55
CA THR A 301 -3.01 11.77 3.34
C THR A 301 -2.73 10.33 3.76
N LYS A 302 -3.49 9.39 3.21
CA LYS A 302 -3.36 7.96 3.52
C LYS A 302 -2.62 7.22 2.44
N ARG A 303 -3.01 7.36 1.18
CA ARG A 303 -2.36 6.65 0.06
C ARG A 303 -2.41 7.49 -1.20
N ILE A 304 -1.42 7.29 -2.07
CA ILE A 304 -1.32 7.90 -3.39
C ILE A 304 -0.85 6.82 -4.36
N ALA A 305 -1.54 6.69 -5.49
CA ALA A 305 -1.23 5.76 -6.56
C ALA A 305 -1.22 6.48 -7.89
N VAL A 306 -0.11 6.31 -8.61
CA VAL A 306 0.12 6.95 -9.90
C VAL A 306 -0.11 5.92 -11.00
N THR A 307 -0.90 6.31 -11.99
CA THR A 307 -1.01 5.64 -13.29
C THR A 307 -0.60 6.61 -14.40
N PRO A 308 -0.44 6.14 -15.65
CA PRO A 308 -0.14 7.04 -16.76
C PRO A 308 -1.22 8.12 -16.97
N GLY A 309 -2.51 7.77 -16.88
CA GLY A 309 -3.63 8.70 -17.11
C GLY A 309 -4.20 9.40 -15.86
N LYS A 310 -4.11 8.76 -14.68
CA LYS A 310 -4.76 9.22 -13.43
C LYS A 310 -3.84 9.14 -12.22
N ILE A 311 -4.15 9.94 -11.21
CA ILE A 311 -3.61 9.76 -9.85
C ILE A 311 -4.79 9.55 -8.92
N CYS A 312 -4.82 8.41 -8.23
CA CYS A 312 -5.82 8.12 -7.22
C CYS A 312 -5.20 8.29 -5.85
N PHE A 313 -5.94 8.87 -4.91
CA PHE A 313 -5.44 9.12 -3.58
C PHE A 313 -6.58 9.07 -2.56
N SER A 314 -6.23 8.86 -1.30
CA SER A 314 -7.16 8.94 -0.20
C SER A 314 -6.64 9.80 0.94
N CYS A 315 -7.55 10.50 1.59
CA CYS A 315 -7.25 11.36 2.73
C CYS A 315 -8.32 11.21 3.82
N GLU A 316 -7.92 11.42 5.07
CA GLU A 316 -8.78 11.33 6.23
C GLU A 316 -8.87 12.69 6.93
N LEU A 317 -10.08 13.18 7.13
CA LEU A 317 -10.36 14.36 7.95
C LEU A 317 -10.52 13.96 9.41
N ASP A 318 -10.06 14.80 10.33
CA ASP A 318 -10.22 14.61 11.78
C ASP A 318 -9.62 13.28 12.27
N THR A 319 -8.34 13.06 11.96
CA THR A 319 -7.63 11.80 12.22
C THR A 319 -7.64 11.36 13.70
N TYR A 320 -7.84 12.29 14.64
CA TYR A 320 -7.90 12.02 16.08
C TYR A 320 -9.32 12.04 16.68
N GLY A 321 -10.32 12.39 15.88
CA GLY A 321 -11.72 12.50 16.30
C GLY A 321 -12.64 11.52 15.58
N ALA A 322 -13.66 12.06 14.91
CA ALA A 322 -14.74 11.26 14.31
C ALA A 322 -14.32 10.50 13.05
N ARG A 323 -13.28 10.99 12.36
CA ARG A 323 -12.71 10.43 11.13
C ARG A 323 -13.69 10.36 9.96
N GLN A 324 -13.35 11.04 8.88
CA GLN A 324 -14.05 10.87 7.60
C GLN A 324 -13.03 10.59 6.51
N LEU A 325 -13.13 9.41 5.88
CA LEU A 325 -12.30 9.05 4.74
C LEU A 325 -12.89 9.66 3.46
N TYR A 326 -12.00 10.13 2.60
CA TYR A 326 -12.28 10.66 1.28
C TYR A 326 -11.39 9.98 0.24
N GLU A 327 -11.94 9.83 -0.95
CA GLU A 327 -11.29 9.18 -2.09
C GLU A 327 -11.30 10.13 -3.28
N GLY A 328 -10.14 10.27 -3.90
CA GLY A 328 -9.84 11.30 -4.88
C GLY A 328 -9.25 10.73 -6.15
N ILE A 329 -9.67 11.31 -7.27
CA ILE A 329 -9.14 11.00 -8.61
C ILE A 329 -8.74 12.31 -9.26
N TYR A 330 -7.46 12.41 -9.59
CA TYR A 330 -6.91 13.46 -10.44
C TYR A 330 -6.71 12.92 -11.85
N ASP A 331 -7.36 13.53 -12.82
CA ASP A 331 -7.19 13.22 -14.23
C ASP A 331 -6.01 14.03 -14.78
N ARG A 332 -4.92 13.36 -15.16
CA ARG A 332 -3.66 14.00 -15.56
C ARG A 332 -3.75 14.72 -16.90
N ARG A 333 -4.72 14.34 -17.74
CA ARG A 333 -4.94 14.94 -19.06
C ARG A 333 -5.69 16.26 -18.95
N THR A 334 -6.68 16.33 -18.07
CA THR A 334 -7.53 17.52 -17.89
C THR A 334 -7.06 18.41 -16.74
N GLY A 335 -6.25 17.88 -15.82
CA GLY A 335 -5.85 18.56 -14.59
C GLY A 335 -6.96 18.69 -13.57
N HIS A 336 -8.08 17.96 -13.73
CA HIS A 336 -9.24 18.06 -12.86
C HIS A 336 -9.19 17.04 -11.72
N THR A 337 -9.36 17.51 -10.49
CA THR A 337 -9.49 16.68 -9.29
C THR A 337 -10.96 16.47 -8.95
N ARG A 338 -11.38 15.22 -8.73
CA ARG A 338 -12.66 14.87 -8.11
C ARG A 338 -12.38 14.23 -6.76
N LEU A 339 -13.23 14.52 -5.78
CA LEU A 339 -13.10 14.01 -4.42
C LEU A 339 -14.50 13.71 -3.89
N SER A 340 -14.70 12.55 -3.26
CA SER A 340 -15.95 12.18 -2.60
C SER A 340 -15.67 11.57 -1.24
N PRO A 341 -16.64 11.56 -0.31
CA PRO A 341 -16.58 10.66 0.83
C PRO A 341 -16.37 9.21 0.36
N ALA A 342 -15.55 8.45 1.08
CA ALA A 342 -15.33 7.04 0.81
C ALA A 342 -16.53 6.22 1.31
N SER A 343 -17.05 5.35 0.46
CA SER A 343 -17.95 4.26 0.88
C SER A 343 -17.20 3.22 1.71
N GLN A 344 -17.87 2.64 2.71
CA GLN A 344 -17.28 1.57 3.53
C GLN A 344 -17.06 0.28 2.73
N ASP A 345 -17.91 0.02 1.72
CA ASP A 345 -17.92 -1.23 0.96
C ASP A 345 -17.00 -1.21 -0.28
N GLY A 346 -16.44 -0.05 -0.64
CA GLY A 346 -15.64 0.11 -1.85
C GLY A 346 -16.31 0.93 -2.94
N TYR A 347 -15.77 0.85 -4.16
CA TYR A 347 -16.36 1.45 -5.34
C TYR A 347 -17.63 0.69 -5.71
N LYS A 348 -18.74 1.42 -5.89
CA LYS A 348 -19.94 0.85 -6.50
C LYS A 348 -19.62 0.32 -7.89
N ASP A 349 -19.92 -0.95 -8.14
CA ASP A 349 -19.75 -1.57 -9.45
C ASP A 349 -20.89 -1.18 -10.40
N ASP A 350 -20.65 -0.13 -11.18
CA ASP A 350 -21.51 0.30 -12.28
C ASP A 350 -21.13 -0.32 -13.63
N LEU A 351 -20.13 -1.21 -13.66
CA LEU A 351 -19.69 -1.90 -14.88
C LEU A 351 -20.43 -3.22 -15.07
N THR A 352 -20.60 -4.02 -14.02
CA THR A 352 -21.36 -5.29 -14.08
C THR A 352 -22.60 -5.28 -13.20
N GLY A 353 -22.73 -4.33 -12.28
CA GLY A 353 -23.85 -4.26 -11.35
C GLY A 353 -23.77 -5.29 -10.22
N PHE A 354 -22.59 -5.88 -9.99
CA PHE A 354 -22.38 -6.81 -8.88
C PHE A 354 -22.12 -6.06 -7.56
N MET A 355 -21.61 -6.78 -6.56
CA MET A 355 -21.18 -6.22 -5.29
C MET A 355 -20.16 -5.08 -5.47
N PRO A 356 -20.13 -4.10 -4.55
CA PRO A 356 -19.06 -3.11 -4.48
C PRO A 356 -17.68 -3.76 -4.49
N VAL A 357 -16.77 -3.15 -5.23
CA VAL A 357 -15.40 -3.62 -5.38
C VAL A 357 -14.54 -2.91 -4.34
N PRO A 358 -13.79 -3.63 -3.50
CA PRO A 358 -12.92 -3.03 -2.50
C PRO A 358 -12.01 -1.96 -3.09
N TRP A 359 -11.67 -0.95 -2.28
CA TRP A 359 -10.74 0.10 -2.71
C TRP A 359 -9.39 -0.51 -3.09
N PHE A 360 -9.05 -0.44 -4.38
CA PHE A 360 -7.66 -0.60 -4.79
C PHE A 360 -7.09 0.68 -5.36
N PHE A 361 -5.79 0.73 -5.20
CA PHE A 361 -4.95 1.75 -5.77
C PHE A 361 -4.58 1.26 -7.17
N PRO A 362 -4.91 2.04 -8.21
CA PRO A 362 -4.81 1.59 -9.58
C PRO A 362 -3.37 1.31 -9.98
N GLN A 363 -3.06 0.05 -10.27
CA GLN A 363 -1.84 -0.37 -10.96
C GLN A 363 -2.16 -1.62 -11.79
N GLY A 364 -2.08 -1.51 -13.11
CA GLY A 364 -2.35 -2.62 -14.03
C GLY A 364 -3.67 -3.34 -13.72
N VAL A 365 -3.58 -4.65 -13.52
CA VAL A 365 -4.70 -5.49 -13.08
C VAL A 365 -4.55 -5.79 -11.60
N GLN A 366 -5.52 -5.35 -10.79
CA GLN A 366 -5.60 -5.66 -9.37
C GLN A 366 -6.53 -6.83 -9.10
N VAL A 367 -6.30 -7.49 -7.97
CA VAL A 367 -7.06 -8.67 -7.55
C VAL A 367 -7.48 -8.57 -6.08
N SER A 368 -8.73 -8.91 -5.77
CA SER A 368 -9.23 -9.21 -4.41
C SER A 368 -9.92 -10.57 -4.39
N LEU A 369 -10.29 -10.98 -3.19
CA LEU A 369 -11.10 -12.17 -2.94
C LEU A 369 -12.46 -11.74 -2.39
N ILE A 370 -13.51 -12.41 -2.86
CA ILE A 370 -14.83 -12.41 -2.25
C ILE A 370 -15.11 -13.84 -1.81
N GLU A 371 -15.48 -14.02 -0.55
CA GLU A 371 -15.84 -15.33 -0.01
C GLU A 371 -17.05 -15.91 -0.77
N ALA A 372 -17.02 -17.21 -1.06
CA ALA A 372 -18.00 -17.84 -1.92
C ALA A 372 -19.44 -17.74 -1.38
N TYR A 373 -19.61 -17.87 -0.06
CA TYR A 373 -20.92 -17.70 0.57
C TYR A 373 -21.53 -16.31 0.35
N LYS A 374 -20.72 -15.24 0.32
CA LYS A 374 -21.20 -13.87 0.04
C LYS A 374 -21.68 -13.73 -1.40
N VAL A 375 -21.01 -14.40 -2.34
CA VAL A 375 -21.44 -14.45 -3.74
C VAL A 375 -22.79 -15.15 -3.87
N VAL A 376 -22.97 -16.29 -3.19
CA VAL A 376 -24.22 -17.05 -3.21
C VAL A 376 -25.36 -16.24 -2.59
N GLU A 377 -25.15 -15.67 -1.40
CA GLU A 377 -26.11 -14.82 -0.70
C GLU A 377 -26.57 -13.66 -1.58
N TRP A 378 -25.63 -12.94 -2.21
CA TRP A 378 -25.96 -11.82 -3.08
C TRP A 378 -26.78 -12.24 -4.32
N LEU A 379 -26.46 -13.37 -4.95
CA LEU A 379 -27.19 -13.90 -6.12
C LEU A 379 -28.59 -14.40 -5.79
N ASP A 380 -28.84 -14.79 -4.54
CA ASP A 380 -30.16 -15.16 -4.04
C ASP A 380 -31.04 -13.92 -3.76
N GLU A 381 -30.43 -12.83 -3.29
CA GLU A 381 -31.10 -11.54 -3.12
C GLU A 381 -31.38 -10.83 -4.45
N HIS A 382 -30.57 -11.08 -5.48
CA HIS A 382 -30.64 -10.45 -6.80
C HIS A 382 -30.84 -11.49 -7.91
N PRO A 383 -31.99 -12.19 -7.96
CA PRO A 383 -32.20 -13.29 -8.91
C PRO A 383 -32.11 -12.86 -10.39
N GLU A 384 -32.41 -11.59 -10.70
CA GLU A 384 -32.26 -11.01 -12.04
C GLU A 384 -30.81 -10.96 -12.52
N ALA A 385 -29.85 -10.93 -11.60
CA ALA A 385 -28.42 -10.90 -11.93
C ALA A 385 -27.94 -12.24 -12.53
N ARG A 386 -28.71 -13.33 -12.37
CA ARG A 386 -28.41 -14.64 -12.96
C ARG A 386 -28.48 -14.64 -14.49
N ASP A 387 -29.23 -13.70 -15.07
CA ASP A 387 -29.30 -13.50 -16.52
C ASP A 387 -28.17 -12.59 -17.05
N ASN A 388 -27.34 -12.02 -16.16
CA ASN A 388 -26.24 -11.14 -16.54
C ASN A 388 -25.05 -11.96 -17.08
N PRO A 389 -24.67 -11.79 -18.35
CA PRO A 389 -23.55 -12.55 -18.94
C PRO A 389 -22.20 -12.31 -18.23
N ALA A 390 -21.99 -11.13 -17.63
CA ALA A 390 -20.76 -10.81 -16.91
C ALA A 390 -20.60 -11.62 -15.61
N LEU A 391 -21.72 -12.10 -15.06
CA LEU A 391 -21.77 -12.85 -13.79
C LEU A 391 -22.03 -14.35 -14.01
N ALA A 392 -22.11 -14.80 -15.26
CA ALA A 392 -22.45 -16.20 -15.59
C ALA A 392 -21.49 -17.22 -14.96
N VAL A 393 -20.21 -16.85 -14.78
CA VAL A 393 -19.20 -17.70 -14.11
C VAL A 393 -19.50 -17.94 -12.63
N LEU A 394 -20.26 -17.05 -11.99
CA LEU A 394 -20.61 -17.13 -10.57
C LEU A 394 -21.80 -18.07 -10.30
N ALA A 395 -22.59 -18.41 -11.33
CA ALA A 395 -23.81 -19.20 -11.18
C ALA A 395 -23.57 -20.65 -10.70
N GLN A 396 -22.32 -21.13 -10.73
CA GLN A 396 -21.94 -22.48 -10.28
C GLN A 396 -21.21 -22.48 -8.92
N VAL A 397 -20.96 -21.31 -8.35
CA VAL A 397 -20.29 -21.15 -7.05
C VAL A 397 -21.22 -21.65 -5.94
N LYS A 398 -20.66 -22.38 -4.98
CA LYS A 398 -21.34 -22.88 -3.79
C LYS A 398 -20.77 -22.22 -2.54
N GLU A 399 -21.53 -22.23 -1.44
CA GLU A 399 -21.15 -21.57 -0.19
C GLU A 399 -19.79 -22.00 0.36
N GLU A 400 -19.47 -23.29 0.23
CA GLU A 400 -18.22 -23.91 0.72
C GLU A 400 -17.08 -23.90 -0.31
N ASP A 401 -17.28 -23.25 -1.47
CA ASP A 401 -16.20 -23.12 -2.44
C ASP A 401 -15.11 -22.15 -1.94
N ASN A 402 -13.90 -22.31 -2.49
CA ASN A 402 -12.85 -21.32 -2.32
C ASN A 402 -13.32 -19.93 -2.80
N PRO A 403 -12.72 -18.84 -2.27
CA PRO A 403 -13.10 -17.49 -2.66
C PRO A 403 -13.01 -17.25 -4.17
N VAL A 404 -13.88 -16.38 -4.66
CA VAL A 404 -13.86 -15.89 -6.04
C VAL A 404 -12.88 -14.73 -6.13
N VAL A 405 -11.99 -14.78 -7.12
CA VAL A 405 -11.09 -13.66 -7.42
C VAL A 405 -11.85 -12.61 -8.22
N VAL A 406 -11.81 -11.37 -7.77
CA VAL A 406 -12.27 -10.20 -8.54
C VAL A 406 -11.06 -9.57 -9.18
N PHE A 407 -11.08 -9.44 -10.51
CA PHE A 407 -10.05 -8.76 -11.25
C PHE A 407 -10.54 -7.39 -11.70
N VAL A 408 -9.75 -6.36 -11.45
CA VAL A 408 -10.04 -4.98 -11.87
C VAL A 408 -8.92 -4.50 -12.78
N ARG A 409 -9.24 -4.15 -14.02
CA ARG A 409 -8.31 -3.49 -14.94
C ARG A 409 -8.52 -1.98 -14.85
N TYR A 410 -7.51 -1.30 -14.36
CA TYR A 410 -7.53 0.15 -14.24
C TYR A 410 -7.27 0.86 -15.57
N LYS A 411 -7.84 2.05 -15.71
CA LYS A 411 -7.66 2.92 -16.87
C LYS A 411 -6.19 3.25 -17.07
N SER A 412 -5.66 2.87 -18.24
CA SER A 412 -4.26 3.13 -18.60
C SER A 412 -4.04 4.49 -19.26
N GLU A 413 -5.09 5.14 -19.78
CA GLU A 413 -5.02 6.41 -20.53
C GLU A 413 -6.04 7.46 -20.07
#